data_AF-A0A816L3Z0-F1
#
_entry.id   AF-A0A816L3Z0-F1
#
_cell.length_a   1.000
_cell.length_b   1.000
_cell.length_c   1.000
_cell.angle_alpha   90.00
_cell.angle_beta   90.00
_cell.angle_gamma   90.00
#
_symmetry.space_group_name_H-M   'P 1'
#
loop_
_entity.id
_entity.type
_entity.pdbx_description
1 polymer ?
#
loop_
_entity_poly.entity_id
_entity_poly.type
_entity_poly.pdbx_seq_one_letter_code
_entity_poly.pdbx_strand_id
1 'polypeptide(L)'
;MNFNHSRYLAHTQLQPPQRKVRVDSLVGDWYTIKTYRTAYAGCIAPAVEHESIELLSSDDSGSQIEVNPPSTRRPPGRPKKSRILSRGEFQLRGTRKRTMCSRCKCYGHNRATCKMPI
;
A
#
# COMPACT_ATOMS: atom_id res chain seq x y z
N MET A 1 -48.86 47.89 -34.05
CA MET A 1 -47.92 47.59 -32.95
C MET A 1 -46.54 47.36 -33.56
N ASN A 2 -45.68 48.38 -33.65
CA ASN A 2 -44.35 48.22 -34.24
C ASN A 2 -43.31 48.71 -33.22
N PHE A 3 -42.81 47.80 -32.40
CA PHE A 3 -41.67 48.04 -31.51
C PHE A 3 -40.39 47.71 -32.27
N ASN A 4 -39.73 48.72 -32.85
CA ASN A 4 -38.35 48.57 -33.29
C ASN A 4 -37.43 49.00 -32.15
N HIS A 5 -37.16 48.03 -31.27
CA HIS A 5 -36.10 48.14 -30.29
C HIS A 5 -34.77 47.87 -30.98
N SER A 6 -33.81 48.76 -30.77
CA SER A 6 -32.42 48.44 -30.44
C SER A 6 -31.40 49.25 -31.24
N ARG A 7 -30.94 50.34 -30.62
CA ARG A 7 -29.61 50.90 -30.91
C ARG A 7 -28.62 50.23 -29.96
N TYR A 8 -27.98 49.16 -30.41
CA TYR A 8 -26.82 48.61 -29.74
C TYR A 8 -25.62 49.55 -29.95
N LEU A 9 -25.06 50.06 -28.85
CA LEU A 9 -23.79 50.78 -28.83
C LEU A 9 -22.66 49.79 -29.16
N ALA A 10 -21.90 50.08 -30.21
CA ALA A 10 -20.72 49.30 -30.57
C ALA A 10 -19.58 49.60 -29.57
N HIS A 11 -19.35 48.70 -28.63
CA HIS A 11 -18.15 48.74 -27.80
C HIS A 11 -17.01 48.01 -28.55
N THR A 12 -16.05 48.78 -29.06
CA THR A 12 -14.80 48.22 -29.60
C THR A 12 -13.91 47.77 -28.45
N GLN A 13 -13.60 46.47 -28.39
CA GLN A 13 -12.68 45.89 -27.41
C GLN A 13 -11.24 46.18 -27.86
N LEU A 14 -10.56 47.11 -27.17
CA LEU A 14 -9.11 47.31 -27.33
C LEU A 14 -8.39 46.14 -26.68
N GLN A 15 -7.62 45.36 -27.45
CA GLN A 15 -6.73 44.35 -26.88
C GLN A 15 -5.58 45.04 -26.14
N PRO A 16 -5.23 44.61 -24.91
CA PRO A 16 -4.12 45.19 -24.18
C PRO A 16 -2.80 44.95 -24.92
N PRO A 17 -1.84 45.89 -24.88
CA PRO A 17 -0.54 45.71 -25.51
C PRO A 17 0.14 44.49 -24.91
N GLN A 18 0.31 43.45 -25.72
CA GLN A 18 1.05 42.25 -25.37
C GLN A 18 2.52 42.65 -25.17
N ARG A 19 2.93 42.89 -23.93
CA ARG A 19 4.35 43.08 -23.60
C ARG A 19 5.09 41.81 -24.01
N LYS A 20 6.04 41.92 -24.92
CA LYS A 20 6.90 40.81 -25.36
C LYS A 20 7.88 40.45 -24.24
N VAL A 21 7.39 39.86 -23.17
CA VAL A 21 8.19 39.37 -22.05
C VAL A 21 8.58 37.92 -22.36
N ARG A 22 9.85 37.58 -22.16
CA ARG A 22 10.29 36.19 -22.31
C ARG A 22 9.69 35.34 -21.20
N VAL A 23 9.06 34.23 -21.56
CA VAL A 23 8.44 33.30 -20.60
C VAL A 23 9.44 32.85 -19.53
N ASP A 24 10.69 32.62 -19.93
CA ASP A 24 11.78 32.23 -19.03
C ASP A 24 12.02 33.21 -17.87
N SER A 25 11.69 34.49 -18.04
CA SER A 25 11.83 35.53 -17.01
C SER A 25 10.68 35.57 -16.01
N LEU A 26 9.59 34.85 -16.29
CA LEU A 26 8.41 34.77 -15.41
C LEU A 26 8.50 33.61 -14.43
N VAL A 27 9.54 32.78 -14.55
CA VAL A 27 9.73 31.57 -13.76
C VAL A 27 10.90 31.78 -12.79
N GLY A 28 10.78 31.27 -11.56
CA GLY A 28 11.83 31.38 -10.56
C GLY A 28 13.09 30.58 -10.91
N ASP A 29 14.20 30.92 -10.27
CA ASP A 29 15.54 30.38 -10.57
C ASP A 29 15.63 28.84 -10.55
N TRP A 30 14.81 28.18 -9.74
CA TRP A 30 14.74 26.72 -9.60
C TRP A 30 14.46 25.98 -10.91
N TYR A 31 13.79 26.62 -11.86
CA TYR A 31 13.42 26.03 -13.15
C TYR A 31 14.41 26.34 -14.27
N THR A 32 15.58 26.90 -13.95
CA THR A 32 16.62 27.18 -14.93
C THR A 32 17.41 25.91 -15.29
N ILE A 33 17.98 25.87 -16.50
CA ILE A 33 18.87 24.77 -16.92
C ILE A 33 20.08 24.67 -15.97
N LYS A 34 20.54 25.81 -15.45
CA LYS A 34 21.66 25.86 -14.50
C LYS A 34 21.34 25.07 -13.23
N THR A 35 20.18 25.33 -12.61
CA THR A 35 19.76 24.62 -11.39
C THR A 35 19.49 23.15 -11.64
N TYR A 36 18.90 22.79 -12.78
CA TYR A 36 18.70 21.40 -13.19
C TYR A 36 20.02 20.64 -13.29
N ARG A 37 21.01 21.21 -14.00
CA ARG A 37 22.34 20.59 -14.14
C ARG A 37 23.05 20.45 -12.80
N THR A 38 22.94 21.43 -11.90
CA THR A 38 23.54 21.32 -10.57
C THR A 38 22.86 20.27 -9.70
N ALA A 39 21.53 20.16 -9.77
CA ALA A 39 20.77 19.20 -8.96
C ALA A 39 21.11 17.74 -9.31
N TYR A 40 21.40 17.47 -10.59
CA TYR A 40 21.78 16.15 -11.09
C TYR A 40 23.27 16.03 -11.45
N ALA A 41 24.13 16.93 -10.94
CA ALA A 41 25.57 16.86 -11.16
C ALA A 41 26.24 15.68 -10.43
N GLY A 42 25.59 15.17 -9.38
CA GLY A 42 26.07 14.00 -8.65
C GLY A 42 25.89 12.69 -9.44
N CYS A 43 26.69 11.68 -9.12
CA CYS A 43 26.54 10.36 -9.68
C CYS A 43 25.21 9.75 -9.24
N ILE A 44 24.31 9.47 -10.20
CA ILE A 44 23.19 8.56 -9.98
C ILE A 44 23.80 7.16 -10.03
N ALA A 45 24.01 6.54 -8.86
CA ALA A 45 24.41 5.14 -8.83
C ALA A 45 23.35 4.33 -9.58
N PRO A 46 23.74 3.47 -10.55
CA PRO A 46 22.78 2.55 -11.14
C PRO A 46 22.13 1.75 -10.02
N ALA A 47 20.83 1.47 -10.15
CA ALA A 47 20.20 0.51 -9.28
C ALA A 47 21.02 -0.78 -9.38
N VAL A 48 21.54 -1.23 -8.24
CA VAL A 48 22.33 -2.46 -8.19
C VAL A 48 21.40 -3.56 -8.68
N GLU A 49 21.67 -4.13 -9.86
CA GLU A 49 20.93 -5.28 -10.32
C GLU A 49 21.10 -6.39 -9.27
N HIS A 50 20.02 -7.12 -9.01
CA HIS A 50 19.86 -8.09 -7.93
C HIS A 50 20.97 -9.18 -7.86
N GLU A 51 21.84 -9.25 -8.87
CA GLU A 51 22.95 -10.20 -9.00
C GLU A 51 24.06 -9.97 -7.96
N SER A 52 24.15 -8.79 -7.32
CA SER A 52 25.16 -8.57 -6.26
C SER A 52 24.78 -9.14 -4.90
N ILE A 53 23.59 -9.75 -4.74
CA ILE A 53 23.19 -10.39 -3.47
C ILE A 53 23.97 -11.71 -3.27
N GLU A 54 24.47 -12.33 -4.34
CA GLU A 54 25.17 -13.62 -4.27
C GLU A 54 26.56 -13.52 -3.64
N LEU A 55 27.19 -12.33 -3.64
CA LEU A 55 28.55 -12.14 -3.11
C LEU A 55 28.64 -12.01 -1.57
N LEU A 56 27.51 -11.95 -0.85
CA LEU A 56 27.50 -12.06 0.62
C LEU A 56 27.35 -13.50 1.12
N SER A 57 27.39 -14.49 0.21
CA SER A 57 27.16 -15.90 0.54
C SER A 57 28.46 -16.72 0.67
N SER A 58 29.63 -16.09 0.67
CA SER A 58 30.91 -16.78 0.44
C SER A 58 31.88 -16.73 1.62
N ASP A 59 31.38 -16.65 2.84
CA ASP A 59 32.22 -16.60 4.05
C ASP A 59 31.43 -16.94 5.33
N ASP A 60 30.69 -18.06 5.30
CA ASP A 60 30.71 -19.03 6.41
C ASP A 60 30.11 -20.37 5.95
N SER A 61 30.98 -21.38 5.86
CA SER A 61 30.73 -22.78 6.17
C SER A 61 29.26 -23.21 6.32
N GLY A 62 28.65 -23.66 5.21
CA GLY A 62 27.76 -24.83 5.23
C GLY A 62 26.55 -24.77 6.17
N SER A 63 25.66 -23.81 6.00
CA SER A 63 24.23 -24.09 6.16
C SER A 63 23.42 -23.10 5.34
N GLN A 64 22.79 -23.60 4.28
CA GLN A 64 21.61 -22.94 3.75
C GLN A 64 20.61 -22.93 4.90
N ILE A 65 20.49 -21.80 5.62
CA ILE A 65 19.58 -21.68 6.76
C ILE A 65 18.18 -21.92 6.21
N GLU A 66 17.67 -23.12 6.43
CA GLU A 66 16.36 -23.53 5.96
C GLU A 66 15.32 -22.83 6.85
N VAL A 67 14.94 -21.61 6.46
CA VAL A 67 13.94 -20.83 7.17
C VAL A 67 12.57 -21.47 6.93
N ASN A 68 12.22 -22.40 7.80
CA ASN A 68 10.90 -22.99 7.83
C ASN A 68 9.88 -21.99 8.39
N PRO A 69 8.66 -21.93 7.84
CA PRO A 69 7.59 -21.14 8.45
C PRO A 69 7.36 -21.62 9.89
N PRO A 70 6.89 -20.74 10.79
CA PRO A 70 6.61 -21.14 12.16
C PRO A 70 5.67 -22.34 12.14
N SER A 71 5.98 -23.35 12.96
CA SER A 71 5.21 -24.60 12.99
C SER A 71 3.74 -24.40 13.43
N THR A 72 3.38 -23.18 13.83
CA THR A 72 2.02 -22.78 14.21
C THR A 72 1.22 -22.31 13.00
N ARG A 73 0.00 -22.85 12.87
CA ARG A 73 -0.98 -22.41 11.87
C ARG A 73 -1.53 -21.03 12.26
N ARG A 74 -1.54 -20.08 11.33
CA ARG A 74 -2.22 -18.78 11.50
C ARG A 74 -3.69 -19.00 11.89
N PRO A 75 -4.23 -18.31 12.92
CA PRO A 75 -5.64 -18.43 13.25
C PRO A 75 -6.50 -17.95 12.08
N PRO A 76 -7.73 -18.48 11.93
CA PRO A 76 -8.65 -17.97 10.92
C PRO A 76 -8.87 -16.47 11.20
N GLY A 77 -8.55 -15.61 10.22
CA GLY A 77 -8.57 -14.16 10.43
C GLY A 77 -9.92 -13.64 10.92
N ARG A 78 -11.02 -14.18 10.38
CA ARG A 78 -12.37 -13.85 10.84
C ARG A 78 -12.99 -15.03 11.59
N PRO A 79 -13.41 -14.86 12.86
CA PRO A 79 -14.29 -15.81 13.52
C PRO A 79 -15.52 -16.08 12.64
N LYS A 80 -15.88 -17.35 12.46
CA LYS A 80 -17.12 -17.70 11.74
C LYS A 80 -18.29 -17.08 12.52
N LYS A 81 -19.13 -16.31 11.83
CA LYS A 81 -20.41 -15.88 12.41
C LYS A 81 -21.23 -17.14 12.71
N SER A 82 -21.69 -17.31 13.94
CA SER A 82 -22.66 -18.35 14.26
C SER A 82 -23.94 -18.07 13.46
N ARG A 83 -24.50 -19.11 12.85
CA ARG A 83 -25.80 -18.99 12.17
C ARG A 83 -26.89 -18.68 13.21
N ILE A 84 -27.77 -17.75 12.89
CA ILE A 84 -28.98 -17.49 13.68
C ILE A 84 -29.99 -18.58 13.33
N LEU A 85 -30.55 -19.25 14.34
CA LEU A 85 -31.54 -20.31 14.17
C LEU A 85 -32.92 -19.70 13.84
N SER A 86 -33.70 -20.38 13.00
CA SER A 86 -35.09 -20.01 12.73
C SER A 86 -36.02 -20.45 13.88
N ARG A 87 -37.26 -19.92 13.92
CA ARG A 87 -38.27 -20.39 14.88
C ARG A 87 -38.49 -21.90 14.73
N GLY A 88 -38.39 -22.63 15.83
CA GLY A 88 -38.55 -24.09 15.88
C GLY A 88 -37.25 -24.90 15.74
N GLU A 89 -36.13 -24.25 15.41
CA GLU A 89 -34.83 -24.92 15.34
C GLU A 89 -34.10 -24.82 16.69
N PHE A 90 -33.73 -25.97 17.26
CA PHE A 90 -32.93 -26.05 18.48
C PHE A 90 -31.57 -26.68 18.18
N GLN A 91 -30.50 -26.03 18.63
CA GLN A 91 -29.16 -26.61 18.54
C GLN A 91 -29.08 -27.77 19.55
N LEU A 92 -29.17 -29.01 19.07
CA LEU A 92 -28.66 -30.16 19.81
C LEU A 92 -27.18 -29.87 20.10
N ARG A 93 -26.84 -29.60 21.36
CA ARG A 93 -25.44 -29.43 21.77
C ARG A 93 -24.78 -30.79 21.62
N GLY A 94 -24.28 -31.07 20.41
CA GLY A 94 -23.49 -32.28 20.16
C GLY A 94 -22.37 -32.38 21.18
N THR A 95 -22.00 -33.60 21.55
CA THR A 95 -20.94 -33.89 22.52
C THR A 95 -19.72 -33.05 22.17
N ARG A 96 -19.38 -32.05 23.01
CA ARG A 96 -18.17 -31.24 22.82
C ARG A 96 -17.00 -32.21 22.90
N LYS A 97 -16.40 -32.54 21.75
CA LYS A 97 -15.21 -33.39 21.71
C LYS A 97 -14.14 -32.72 22.58
N ARG A 98 -13.70 -33.43 23.63
CA ARG A 98 -12.62 -32.95 24.50
C ARG A 98 -11.37 -32.83 23.62
N THR A 99 -11.04 -31.59 23.25
CA THR A 99 -9.89 -31.33 22.39
C THR A 99 -8.64 -31.38 23.25
N MET A 100 -7.74 -32.32 22.95
CA MET A 100 -6.40 -32.37 23.52
C MET A 100 -5.45 -31.55 22.66
N CYS A 101 -4.68 -30.67 23.28
CA CYS A 101 -3.66 -29.90 22.60
C CYS A 101 -2.45 -30.79 22.30
N SER A 102 -2.07 -30.96 21.03
CA SER A 102 -0.89 -31.78 20.67
C SER A 102 0.45 -31.20 21.14
N ARG A 103 0.47 -29.98 21.66
CA ARG A 103 1.68 -29.29 22.12
C ARG A 103 1.91 -29.41 23.62
N CYS A 104 0.95 -28.97 24.43
CA CYS A 104 1.04 -29.07 25.89
C CYS A 104 0.36 -30.31 26.48
N LYS A 105 -0.31 -31.11 25.64
CA LYS A 105 -1.07 -32.32 26.04
C LYS A 105 -2.25 -32.05 27.01
N CYS A 106 -2.57 -30.78 27.30
CA CYS A 106 -3.72 -30.39 28.11
C CYS A 106 -5.03 -30.35 27.31
N TYR A 107 -6.17 -30.46 27.99
CA TYR A 107 -7.50 -30.38 27.41
C TYR A 107 -8.05 -28.94 27.34
N GLY A 108 -9.08 -28.74 26.53
CA GLY A 108 -9.88 -27.50 26.50
C GLY A 108 -9.43 -26.49 25.44
N HIS A 109 -8.34 -26.76 24.73
CA HIS A 109 -7.85 -25.93 23.64
C HIS A 109 -7.12 -26.79 22.60
N ASN A 110 -6.91 -26.25 21.40
CA ASN A 110 -6.14 -26.92 20.35
C ASN A 110 -4.73 -26.30 20.24
N ARG A 111 -3.85 -26.92 19.44
CA ARG A 111 -2.49 -26.42 19.21
C ARG A 111 -2.43 -24.94 18.76
N ALA A 112 -3.44 -24.49 18.01
CA ALA A 112 -3.49 -23.12 17.50
C ALA A 112 -3.87 -22.07 18.56
N THR A 113 -4.53 -22.45 19.65
CA THR A 113 -4.91 -21.56 20.75
C THR A 113 -4.10 -21.83 22.04
N CYS A 114 -3.01 -22.58 21.94
CA CYS A 114 -2.14 -22.88 23.06
C CYS A 114 -1.32 -21.66 23.48
N LYS A 115 -1.36 -21.31 24.77
CA LYS A 115 -0.63 -20.17 25.35
C LYS A 115 0.78 -20.51 25.84
N MET A 116 1.19 -21.78 25.78
CA MET A 116 2.54 -22.17 26.18
C MET A 116 3.58 -21.55 25.23
N PRO A 117 4.79 -21.19 25.71
CA PRO A 117 5.90 -20.70 24.87
C PRO A 117 6.52 -21.82 24.03
N ILE A 118 6.95 -21.51 22.78
CA ILE A 118 7.55 -22.47 21.83
C ILE A 118 9.01 -22.55 22.17
#